data_AF-A0A7C6PSB2-F1
#
_entry.id   AF-A0A7C6PSB2-F1
#
_cell.length_a   1.000
_cell.length_b   1.000
_cell.length_c   1.000
_cell.angle_alpha   90.00
_cell.angle_beta   90.00
_cell.angle_gamma   90.00
#
_symmetry.space_group_name_H-M   'P 1'
#
loop_
_entity.id
_entity.type
_entity.pdbx_description
1 polymer ?
#
loop_
_entity_poly.entity_id
_entity_poly.type
_entity_poly.pdbx_seq_one_letter_code
_entity_poly.pdbx_strand_id
1 'polypeptide(L)'
;MFSGSFETFATGMTGTTGVGLSLRALSAALLAGVAIKLVDDYIDREVDEISGRYSLAAVLEGALIPYALLCAALACALDSPLASSLIIGSYIVGMLHDLDEVFPSGFSARLESLLAGALGVIILGWKAILSSVILMLGVQLVDDIVDYLRGGITAGRNYARAFGCVESGAAALACIILGLILNSSMTIVVLVAFLVLVAGERVLERVLVARSKGKGWAIRDS
;
A
#
# COMPACT_ATOMS: atom_id res chain seq x y z
N MET A 1 14.94 12.15 39.68
CA MET A 1 15.29 10.77 39.29
C MET A 1 14.43 10.25 38.12
N PHE A 2 13.94 11.12 37.22
CA PHE A 2 13.13 10.75 36.04
C PHE A 2 13.44 11.64 34.81
N SER A 3 14.62 12.24 34.73
CA SER A 3 15.02 13.03 33.55
C SER A 3 15.90 12.28 32.56
N GLY A 4 16.37 11.07 32.90
CA GLY A 4 17.33 10.32 32.07
C GLY A 4 16.72 9.44 30.98
N SER A 5 15.44 9.06 31.07
CA SER A 5 14.86 8.05 30.17
C SER A 5 14.24 8.61 28.88
N PHE A 6 13.93 9.90 28.84
CA PHE A 6 13.38 10.54 27.63
C PHE A 6 14.47 10.90 26.62
N GLU A 7 15.66 11.28 27.09
CA GLU A 7 16.78 11.59 26.20
C GLU A 7 17.35 10.32 25.55
N THR A 8 17.38 9.16 26.23
CA THR A 8 17.82 7.91 25.59
C THR A 8 16.86 7.44 24.50
N PHE A 9 15.56 7.72 24.62
CA PHE A 9 14.58 7.41 23.59
C PHE A 9 14.67 8.38 22.39
N ALA A 10 14.94 9.65 22.64
CA ALA A 10 15.12 10.66 21.59
C ALA A 10 16.47 10.51 20.85
N THR A 11 17.54 10.10 21.54
CA THR A 11 18.89 9.96 20.95
C THR A 11 19.04 8.67 20.14
N GLY A 12 18.16 7.68 20.34
CA GLY A 12 18.05 6.51 19.45
C GLY A 12 17.34 6.81 18.12
N MET A 13 16.57 7.91 18.04
CA MET A 13 15.78 8.28 16.84
C MET A 13 16.47 9.30 15.93
N THR A 14 17.60 9.87 16.34
CA THR A 14 18.46 10.72 15.48
C THR A 14 19.57 9.94 14.79
N GLY A 15 19.63 8.62 15.01
CA GLY A 15 20.33 7.72 14.13
C GLY A 15 19.65 7.76 12.77
N THR A 16 20.19 8.58 11.86
CA THR A 16 20.03 8.44 10.42
C THR A 16 20.45 7.03 10.01
N THR A 17 19.63 6.02 10.29
CA THR A 17 19.67 4.75 9.57
C THR A 17 19.17 5.10 8.19
N GLY A 18 20.08 5.60 7.35
CA GLY A 18 19.85 5.64 5.91
C GLY A 18 19.35 4.25 5.56
N VAL A 19 18.12 4.17 5.06
CA VAL A 19 17.50 2.92 4.63
C VAL A 19 18.23 2.50 3.35
N GLY A 20 19.50 2.11 3.48
CA GLY A 20 20.23 1.50 2.40
C GLY A 20 19.46 0.27 1.91
N LEU A 21 19.71 -0.14 0.67
CA LEU A 21 19.18 -1.37 0.11
C LEU A 21 19.71 -2.56 0.92
N SER A 22 19.10 -2.82 2.07
CA SER A 22 19.38 -3.92 2.96
C SER A 22 18.31 -4.97 2.79
N LEU A 23 18.69 -6.23 2.93
CA LEU A 23 17.73 -7.34 2.86
C LEU A 23 16.60 -7.14 3.88
N ARG A 24 16.91 -6.63 5.08
CA ARG A 24 15.93 -6.34 6.12
C ARG A 24 14.90 -5.30 5.68
N ALA A 25 15.34 -4.16 5.15
CA ALA A 25 14.45 -3.09 4.69
C ALA A 25 13.61 -3.54 3.49
N LEU A 26 14.21 -4.28 2.55
CA LEU A 26 13.50 -4.83 1.41
C LEU A 26 12.42 -5.83 1.84
N SER A 27 12.76 -6.77 2.73
CA SER A 27 11.78 -7.72 3.28
C SER A 27 10.66 -7.02 4.07
N ALA A 28 10.98 -5.97 4.83
CA ALA A 28 9.98 -5.16 5.53
C ALA A 28 9.04 -4.45 4.54
N ALA A 29 9.58 -3.80 3.50
CA ALA A 29 8.77 -3.12 2.48
C ALA A 29 7.93 -4.10 1.66
N LEU A 30 8.45 -5.28 1.33
CA LEU A 30 7.69 -6.34 0.66
C LEU A 30 6.53 -6.83 1.51
N LEU A 31 6.77 -7.14 2.80
CA LEU A 31 5.71 -7.59 3.70
C LEU A 31 4.67 -6.50 3.98
N ALA A 32 5.11 -5.25 4.13
CA ALA A 32 4.19 -4.11 4.25
C ALA A 32 3.35 -3.95 2.98
N GLY A 33 3.97 -4.02 1.80
CA GLY A 33 3.26 -3.96 0.51
C GLY A 33 2.29 -5.11 0.31
N VAL A 34 2.63 -6.33 0.71
CA VAL A 34 1.68 -7.47 0.74
C VAL A 34 0.52 -7.18 1.67
N ALA A 35 0.78 -6.70 2.89
CA ALA A 35 -0.27 -6.39 3.85
C ALA A 35 -1.24 -5.32 3.31
N ILE A 36 -0.69 -4.24 2.74
CA ILE A 36 -1.47 -3.15 2.15
C ILE A 36 -2.31 -3.66 0.98
N LYS A 37 -1.70 -4.40 0.05
CA LYS A 37 -2.40 -4.98 -1.10
C LYS A 37 -3.50 -5.96 -0.67
N LEU A 38 -3.25 -6.79 0.34
CA LEU A 38 -4.30 -7.67 0.85
C LEU A 38 -5.48 -6.84 1.36
N VAL A 39 -5.25 -5.83 2.20
CA VAL A 39 -6.33 -4.94 2.67
C VAL A 39 -7.08 -4.29 1.50
N ASP A 40 -6.36 -3.85 0.47
CA ASP A 40 -6.93 -3.26 -0.74
C ASP A 40 -7.84 -4.25 -1.49
N ASP A 41 -7.33 -5.45 -1.79
CA ASP A 41 -8.09 -6.57 -2.39
C ASP A 41 -9.34 -6.95 -1.57
N TYR A 42 -9.31 -6.78 -0.23
CA TYR A 42 -10.48 -7.02 0.62
C TYR A 42 -11.55 -5.95 0.45
N ILE A 43 -11.13 -4.67 0.41
CA ILE A 43 -12.05 -3.54 0.23
C ILE A 43 -12.70 -3.62 -1.15
N ASP A 44 -11.95 -3.99 -2.18
CA ASP A 44 -12.42 -4.04 -3.57
C ASP A 44 -13.11 -5.36 -3.95
N ARG A 45 -13.24 -6.30 -3.00
CA ARG A 45 -13.80 -7.65 -3.23
C ARG A 45 -15.13 -7.64 -3.96
N GLU A 46 -16.08 -6.80 -3.54
CA GLU A 46 -17.42 -6.77 -4.13
C GLU A 46 -17.39 -6.28 -5.58
N VAL A 47 -16.54 -5.30 -5.88
CA VAL A 47 -16.36 -4.73 -7.23
C VAL A 47 -15.69 -5.76 -8.15
N ASP A 48 -14.69 -6.47 -7.64
CA ASP A 48 -13.99 -7.53 -8.36
C ASP A 48 -14.90 -8.72 -8.67
N GLU A 49 -15.74 -9.13 -7.71
CA GLU A 49 -16.70 -10.21 -7.88
C GLU A 49 -17.72 -9.90 -8.99
N ILE A 50 -18.26 -8.67 -9.00
CA ILE A 50 -19.16 -8.20 -10.07
C ILE A 50 -18.44 -8.15 -11.43
N SER A 51 -17.16 -7.77 -11.43
CA SER A 51 -16.34 -7.67 -12.64
C SER A 51 -15.83 -9.03 -13.15
N GLY A 52 -16.10 -10.12 -12.44
CA GLY A 52 -15.60 -11.46 -12.75
C GLY A 52 -14.07 -11.57 -12.70
N ARG A 53 -13.41 -10.69 -11.94
CA ARG A 53 -11.96 -10.68 -11.77
C ARG A 53 -11.53 -11.69 -10.70
N TYR A 54 -10.39 -12.34 -10.93
CA TYR A 54 -9.77 -13.20 -9.92
C TYR A 54 -8.89 -12.35 -9.00
N SER A 55 -9.33 -12.11 -7.78
CA SER A 55 -8.53 -11.45 -6.73
C SER A 55 -8.04 -12.44 -5.67
N LEU A 56 -7.07 -12.04 -4.85
CA LEU A 56 -6.64 -12.86 -3.71
C LEU A 56 -7.78 -13.04 -2.71
N ALA A 57 -8.68 -12.05 -2.61
CA ALA A 57 -9.89 -12.13 -1.79
C ALA A 57 -10.79 -13.29 -2.20
N ALA A 58 -10.90 -13.59 -3.50
CA ALA A 58 -11.68 -14.74 -3.98
C ALA A 58 -11.06 -16.10 -3.60
N VAL A 59 -9.74 -16.16 -3.38
CA VAL A 59 -9.03 -17.41 -3.03
C VAL A 59 -8.91 -17.61 -1.52
N LEU A 60 -8.65 -16.53 -0.79
CA LEU A 60 -8.36 -16.55 0.65
C LEU A 60 -9.60 -16.26 1.50
N GLU A 61 -10.64 -15.67 0.93
CA GLU A 61 -11.90 -15.32 1.58
C GLU A 61 -11.68 -14.69 2.98
N GLY A 62 -12.23 -15.29 4.04
CA GLY A 62 -12.13 -14.79 5.42
C GLY A 62 -10.73 -14.84 6.03
N ALA A 63 -9.77 -15.55 5.44
CA ALA A 63 -8.39 -15.63 5.95
C ALA A 63 -7.53 -14.42 5.56
N LEU A 64 -8.00 -13.58 4.63
CA LEU A 64 -7.21 -12.51 4.05
C LEU A 64 -6.79 -11.45 5.08
N ILE A 65 -7.71 -10.98 5.93
CA ILE A 65 -7.42 -9.98 6.99
C ILE A 65 -6.41 -10.51 8.01
N PRO A 66 -6.53 -11.74 8.55
CA PRO A 66 -5.49 -12.34 9.38
C PRO A 66 -4.11 -12.39 8.74
N TYR A 67 -4.00 -12.71 7.45
CA TYR A 67 -2.72 -12.70 6.75
C TYR A 67 -2.16 -11.30 6.55
N ALA A 68 -3.00 -10.31 6.23
CA ALA A 68 -2.59 -8.91 6.14
C ALA A 68 -2.00 -8.42 7.48
N LEU A 69 -2.67 -8.73 8.59
CA LEU A 69 -2.21 -8.38 9.93
C LEU A 69 -0.88 -9.07 10.29
N LEU A 70 -0.73 -10.36 9.96
CA LEU A 70 0.52 -11.10 10.18
C LEU A 70 1.67 -10.49 9.36
N CYS A 71 1.43 -10.16 8.08
CA CYS A 71 2.41 -9.52 7.22
C CYS A 71 2.81 -8.14 7.76
N ALA A 72 1.85 -7.32 8.20
CA ALA A 72 2.12 -6.02 8.80
C ALA A 72 2.94 -6.15 10.10
N ALA A 73 2.59 -7.10 10.97
CA ALA A 73 3.31 -7.35 12.22
C ALA A 73 4.77 -7.78 11.95
N LEU A 74 5.00 -8.69 11.00
CA LEU A 74 6.33 -9.13 10.60
C LEU A 74 7.12 -7.99 9.92
N ALA A 75 6.49 -7.16 9.10
CA ALA A 75 7.11 -6.00 8.48
C ALA A 75 7.62 -5.02 9.55
N CYS A 76 6.78 -4.68 10.53
CA CYS A 76 7.15 -3.82 11.64
C CYS A 76 8.23 -4.43 12.54
N ALA A 77 8.24 -5.76 12.71
CA ALA A 77 9.30 -6.44 13.46
C ALA A 77 10.66 -6.38 12.74
N LEU A 78 10.68 -6.36 11.41
CA LEU A 78 11.90 -6.23 10.61
C LEU A 78 12.41 -4.79 10.57
N ASP A 79 11.54 -3.84 10.23
CA ASP A 79 11.89 -2.43 10.14
C ASP A 79 10.67 -1.54 10.47
N SER A 80 10.48 -1.29 11.76
CA SER A 80 9.31 -0.54 12.24
C SER A 80 9.18 0.85 11.62
N PRO A 81 10.22 1.71 11.53
CA PRO A 81 10.07 3.02 10.93
C PRO A 81 9.63 2.97 9.46
N LEU A 82 10.23 2.08 8.66
CA LEU A 82 9.88 1.93 7.25
C LEU A 82 8.46 1.36 7.08
N ALA A 83 8.17 0.23 7.72
CA ALA A 83 6.89 -0.46 7.55
C ALA A 83 5.71 0.38 8.07
N SER A 84 5.84 0.94 9.28
CA SER A 84 4.78 1.76 9.88
C SER A 84 4.53 3.03 9.06
N SER A 85 5.57 3.69 8.54
CA SER A 85 5.36 4.89 7.71
C SER A 85 4.66 4.56 6.40
N LEU A 86 4.99 3.43 5.74
CA LEU A 86 4.30 2.98 4.53
C LEU A 86 2.84 2.64 4.78
N ILE A 87 2.53 1.92 5.86
CA ILE A 87 1.15 1.57 6.24
C ILE A 87 0.33 2.83 6.58
N ILE A 88 0.90 3.77 7.33
CA ILE A 88 0.24 5.05 7.62
C ILE A 88 0.06 5.86 6.32
N GLY A 89 1.08 5.87 5.45
CA GLY A 89 1.03 6.57 4.16
C GLY A 89 -0.05 6.00 3.25
N SER A 90 -0.19 4.68 3.17
CA SER A 90 -1.21 4.04 2.35
C SER A 90 -2.60 4.28 2.90
N TYR A 91 -2.76 4.28 4.22
CA TYR A 91 -4.02 4.64 4.87
C TYR A 91 -4.43 6.08 4.53
N ILE A 92 -3.53 7.05 4.66
CA ILE A 92 -3.81 8.45 4.31
C ILE A 92 -4.19 8.58 2.83
N VAL A 93 -3.43 7.95 1.93
CA VAL A 93 -3.65 8.03 0.48
C VAL A 93 -4.97 7.36 0.07
N GLY A 94 -5.28 6.18 0.61
CA GLY A 94 -6.52 5.47 0.32
C GLY A 94 -7.76 6.30 0.68
N MET A 95 -7.68 7.09 1.75
CA MET A 95 -8.76 7.96 2.22
C MET A 95 -8.91 9.26 1.42
N LEU A 96 -8.00 9.60 0.50
CA LEU A 96 -8.06 10.87 -0.25
C LEU A 96 -9.22 10.96 -1.24
N HIS A 97 -9.80 9.83 -1.63
CA HIS A 97 -10.88 9.77 -2.62
C HIS A 97 -12.20 10.34 -2.06
N ASP A 98 -12.56 9.96 -0.84
CA ASP A 98 -13.85 10.30 -0.22
C ASP A 98 -13.65 10.95 1.15
N LEU A 99 -13.06 12.16 1.11
CA LEU A 99 -12.71 12.94 2.30
C LEU A 99 -13.90 13.28 3.23
N ASP A 100 -15.13 13.27 2.70
CA ASP A 100 -16.37 13.57 3.43
C ASP A 100 -17.12 12.31 3.89
N GLU A 101 -16.62 11.11 3.58
CA GLU A 101 -17.20 9.85 4.06
C GLU A 101 -17.00 9.72 5.57
N VAL A 102 -18.04 9.26 6.26
CA VAL A 102 -18.06 9.09 7.72
C VAL A 102 -17.88 7.61 8.04
N PHE A 103 -16.81 7.28 8.76
CA PHE A 103 -16.47 5.91 9.14
C PHE A 103 -17.25 5.44 10.39
N PRO A 104 -17.24 4.13 10.70
CA PRO A 104 -17.86 3.58 11.92
C PRO A 104 -17.37 4.21 13.24
N SER A 105 -16.21 4.88 13.22
CA SER A 105 -15.69 5.70 14.33
C SER A 105 -16.53 6.96 14.61
N GLY A 106 -17.37 7.37 13.67
CA GLY A 106 -18.11 8.64 13.68
C GLY A 106 -17.31 9.84 13.18
N PHE A 107 -16.06 9.65 12.74
CA PHE A 107 -15.23 10.73 12.18
C PHE A 107 -15.25 10.72 10.65
N SER A 108 -15.02 11.90 10.07
CA SER A 108 -14.80 12.01 8.62
C SER A 108 -13.41 11.51 8.24
N ALA A 109 -13.28 10.97 7.02
CA ALA A 109 -12.02 10.53 6.43
C ALA A 109 -10.90 11.58 6.53
N ARG A 110 -11.25 12.87 6.37
CA ARG A 110 -10.33 14.00 6.60
C ARG A 110 -9.70 13.99 7.98
N LEU A 111 -10.52 13.85 9.02
CA LEU A 111 -10.06 13.93 10.39
C LEU A 111 -9.24 12.69 10.75
N GLU A 112 -9.65 11.50 10.33
CA GLU A 112 -8.88 10.28 10.57
C GLU A 112 -7.51 10.32 9.87
N SER A 113 -7.46 10.76 8.61
CA SER A 113 -6.21 10.92 7.86
C SER A 113 -5.29 11.95 8.51
N LEU A 114 -5.84 13.06 9.00
CA LEU A 114 -5.09 14.10 9.71
C LEU A 114 -4.54 13.57 11.03
N LEU A 115 -5.33 12.82 11.80
CA LEU A 115 -4.90 12.22 13.06
C LEU A 115 -3.82 11.15 12.83
N ALA A 116 -4.00 10.27 11.86
CA ALA A 116 -3.01 9.27 11.48
C ALA A 116 -1.69 9.92 11.04
N GLY A 117 -1.77 10.97 10.20
CA GLY A 117 -0.61 11.75 9.78
C GLY A 117 0.09 12.45 10.95
N ALA A 118 -0.66 13.12 11.82
CA ALA A 118 -0.11 13.82 12.98
C ALA A 118 0.59 12.85 13.96
N LEU A 119 -0.05 11.72 14.27
CA LEU A 119 0.55 10.67 15.10
C LEU A 119 1.79 10.08 14.44
N GLY A 120 1.73 9.81 13.14
CA GLY A 120 2.88 9.35 12.37
C GLY A 120 4.05 10.34 12.43
N VAL A 121 3.79 11.64 12.30
CA VAL A 121 4.82 12.69 12.35
C VAL A 121 5.44 12.76 13.74
N ILE A 122 4.65 12.63 14.81
CA ILE A 122 5.14 12.64 16.20
C ILE A 122 6.02 11.42 16.47
N ILE A 123 5.65 10.25 15.96
CA ILE A 123 6.32 8.98 16.29
C ILE A 123 7.53 8.71 15.37
N LEU A 124 7.37 8.93 14.06
CA LEU A 124 8.35 8.54 13.02
C LEU A 124 9.09 9.73 12.41
N GLY A 125 8.65 10.95 12.70
CA GLY A 125 9.18 12.18 12.11
C GLY A 125 8.53 12.54 10.78
N TRP A 126 8.52 13.85 10.50
CA TRP A 126 7.83 14.40 9.33
C TRP A 126 8.40 13.90 8.00
N LYS A 127 9.72 13.69 7.92
CA LYS A 127 10.37 13.21 6.69
C LYS A 127 9.87 11.82 6.30
N ALA A 128 9.74 10.90 7.26
CA ALA A 128 9.32 9.52 6.98
C ALA A 128 7.86 9.48 6.47
N ILE A 129 6.96 10.18 7.16
CA ILE A 129 5.54 10.25 6.77
C ILE A 129 5.34 10.97 5.45
N LEU A 130 6.00 12.11 5.23
CA LEU A 130 5.84 12.83 3.98
C LEU A 130 6.36 12.00 2.80
N SER A 131 7.52 11.36 2.96
CA SER A 131 8.05 10.43 1.95
C SER A 131 7.11 9.25 1.69
N SER A 132 6.53 8.65 2.73
CA SER A 132 5.62 7.51 2.55
C SER A 132 4.33 7.90 1.87
N VAL A 133 3.70 9.02 2.25
CA VAL A 133 2.48 9.53 1.60
C VAL A 133 2.74 9.82 0.13
N ILE A 134 3.83 10.49 -0.21
CA ILE A 134 4.19 10.79 -1.61
C ILE A 134 4.43 9.50 -2.40
N LEU A 135 5.15 8.53 -1.83
CA LEU A 135 5.42 7.26 -2.51
C LEU A 135 4.16 6.42 -2.69
N MET A 136 3.31 6.32 -1.67
CA MET A 136 2.04 5.60 -1.76
C MET A 136 1.09 6.25 -2.75
N LEU A 137 1.06 7.59 -2.84
CA LEU A 137 0.31 8.29 -3.88
C LEU A 137 0.83 7.96 -5.28
N GLY A 138 2.15 7.93 -5.47
CA GLY A 138 2.76 7.51 -6.73
C GLY A 138 2.42 6.07 -7.11
N VAL A 139 2.45 5.15 -6.14
CA VAL A 139 2.05 3.75 -6.33
C VAL A 139 0.59 3.64 -6.73
N GLN A 140 -0.33 4.30 -6.02
CA GLN A 140 -1.76 4.34 -6.33
C GLN A 140 -2.01 4.84 -7.76
N LEU A 141 -1.35 5.92 -8.17
CA LEU A 141 -1.48 6.47 -9.52
C LEU A 141 -1.02 5.50 -10.62
N VAL A 142 0.04 4.73 -10.37
CA VAL A 142 0.48 3.69 -11.30
C VAL A 142 -0.53 2.56 -11.39
N ASP A 143 -1.08 2.13 -10.25
CA ASP A 143 -2.08 1.07 -10.20
C ASP A 143 -3.36 1.47 -10.94
N ASP A 144 -3.84 2.69 -10.71
CA ASP A 144 -4.97 3.28 -11.42
C ASP A 144 -4.78 3.29 -12.95
N ILE A 145 -3.59 3.65 -13.44
CA ILE A 145 -3.30 3.62 -14.88
C ILE A 145 -3.33 2.19 -15.40
N VAL A 146 -2.73 1.24 -14.67
CA VAL A 146 -2.70 -0.16 -15.06
C VAL A 146 -4.12 -0.73 -15.12
N ASP A 147 -4.97 -0.41 -14.16
CA ASP A 147 -6.36 -0.86 -14.14
C ASP A 147 -7.21 -0.22 -15.24
N TYR A 148 -6.99 1.07 -15.50
CA TYR A 148 -7.65 1.77 -16.60
C TYR A 148 -7.31 1.11 -17.95
N LEU A 149 -6.04 0.79 -18.19
CA LEU A 149 -5.59 0.14 -19.42
C LEU A 149 -6.09 -1.30 -19.56
N ARG A 150 -6.35 -2.00 -18.44
CA ARG A 150 -6.93 -3.35 -18.44
C ARG A 150 -8.45 -3.33 -18.75
N GLY A 151 -9.07 -2.17 -18.90
CA GLY A 151 -10.48 -2.05 -19.28
C GLY A 151 -11.46 -2.55 -18.21
N GLY A 152 -11.05 -2.54 -16.94
CA GLY A 152 -11.93 -2.93 -15.83
C GLY A 152 -13.09 -1.97 -15.64
N ILE A 153 -14.21 -2.49 -15.16
CA ILE A 153 -15.28 -1.67 -14.58
C ILE A 153 -14.76 -1.17 -13.23
N THR A 154 -14.01 -0.06 -13.24
CA THR A 154 -13.65 0.62 -12.01
C THR A 154 -14.88 1.38 -11.50
N ALA A 155 -15.31 1.07 -10.28
CA ALA A 155 -16.56 1.55 -9.67
C ALA A 155 -16.59 3.07 -9.38
N GLY A 156 -15.67 3.86 -9.94
CA GLY A 156 -15.66 5.33 -9.81
C GLY A 156 -14.42 5.91 -9.12
N ARG A 157 -13.46 5.07 -8.72
CA ARG A 157 -12.25 5.46 -7.98
C ARG A 157 -10.98 5.25 -8.80
N ASN A 158 -10.77 6.07 -9.83
CA ASN A 158 -9.57 5.93 -10.66
C ASN A 158 -9.12 7.30 -11.19
N TYR A 159 -7.95 7.76 -10.72
CA TYR A 159 -7.37 9.02 -11.14
C TYR A 159 -7.08 9.07 -12.64
N ALA A 160 -6.69 7.95 -13.27
CA ALA A 160 -6.45 7.91 -14.70
C ALA A 160 -7.73 8.08 -15.53
N ARG A 161 -8.90 7.73 -14.97
CA ARG A 161 -10.21 8.03 -15.59
C ARG A 161 -10.63 9.48 -15.37
N ALA A 162 -10.31 10.06 -14.22
CA ALA A 162 -10.69 11.44 -13.88
C ALA A 162 -9.81 12.50 -14.57
N PHE A 163 -8.49 12.28 -14.58
CA PHE A 163 -7.50 13.23 -15.09
C PHE A 163 -6.89 12.83 -16.43
N GLY A 164 -6.90 11.54 -16.77
CA GLY A 164 -6.24 10.99 -17.95
C GLY A 164 -4.96 10.21 -17.62
N CYS A 165 -4.59 9.26 -18.48
CA CYS A 165 -3.42 8.41 -18.28
C CYS A 165 -2.10 9.21 -18.30
N VAL A 166 -2.03 10.27 -19.09
CA VAL A 166 -0.81 11.07 -19.24
C VAL A 166 -0.57 11.90 -17.98
N GLU A 167 -1.63 12.53 -17.48
CA GLU A 167 -1.66 13.36 -16.28
C GLU A 167 -1.35 12.52 -15.04
N SER A 168 -2.01 11.37 -14.89
CA SER A 168 -1.70 10.43 -13.82
C SER A 168 -0.27 9.90 -13.91
N GLY A 169 0.22 9.61 -15.12
CA GLY A 169 1.60 9.14 -15.33
C GLY A 169 2.64 10.21 -14.97
N ALA A 170 2.39 11.46 -15.35
CA ALA A 170 3.24 12.59 -14.99
C ALA A 170 3.22 12.84 -13.47
N ALA A 171 2.05 12.75 -12.83
CA ALA A 171 1.91 12.88 -11.38
C ALA A 171 2.62 11.74 -10.63
N ALA A 172 2.52 10.50 -11.11
CA ALA A 172 3.25 9.36 -10.55
C ALA A 172 4.77 9.58 -10.63
N LEU A 173 5.26 10.03 -11.80
CA LEU A 173 6.68 10.36 -11.98
C LEU A 173 7.13 11.49 -11.06
N ALA A 174 6.31 12.54 -10.91
CA ALA A 174 6.59 13.63 -9.98
C ALA A 174 6.68 13.13 -8.53
N CYS A 175 5.78 12.24 -8.11
CA CYS A 175 5.83 11.60 -6.79
C CYS A 175 7.12 10.80 -6.59
N ILE A 176 7.56 10.04 -7.58
CA ILE A 176 8.82 9.29 -7.51
C ILE A 176 10.03 10.24 -7.39
N ILE A 177 10.08 11.31 -8.19
CA ILE A 177 11.15 12.31 -8.13
C ILE A 177 11.17 13.01 -6.77
N LEU A 178 10.02 13.45 -6.26
CA LEU A 178 9.91 14.06 -4.94
C LEU A 178 10.31 13.08 -3.82
N GLY A 179 9.93 11.82 -3.94
CA GLY A 179 10.39 10.75 -3.06
C GLY A 179 11.91 10.64 -3.05
N LEU A 180 12.55 10.60 -4.21
CA LEU A 180 14.00 10.53 -4.34
C LEU A 180 14.71 11.74 -3.72
N ILE A 181 14.13 12.94 -3.84
CA ILE A 181 14.65 14.17 -3.25
C ILE A 181 14.52 14.15 -1.71
N LEU A 182 13.39 13.67 -1.19
CA LEU A 182 13.13 13.65 0.26
C LEU A 182 13.87 12.51 0.98
N ASN A 183 13.85 11.30 0.42
CA ASN A 183 14.43 10.09 0.99
C ASN A 183 14.73 9.05 -0.09
N SER A 184 15.84 9.24 -0.82
CA SER A 184 16.30 8.35 -1.89
C SER A 184 16.40 6.88 -1.48
N SER A 185 16.91 6.63 -0.28
CA SER A 185 17.04 5.32 0.36
C SER A 185 15.70 4.57 0.43
N MET A 186 14.70 5.20 1.07
CA MET A 186 13.35 4.65 1.17
C MET A 186 12.69 4.45 -0.20
N THR A 187 12.82 5.44 -1.09
CA THR A 187 12.23 5.37 -2.43
C THR A 187 12.77 4.21 -3.24
N ILE A 188 14.08 3.98 -3.25
CA ILE A 188 14.68 2.85 -3.98
C ILE A 188 14.14 1.53 -3.45
N VAL A 189 14.09 1.36 -2.12
CA VAL A 189 13.57 0.12 -1.51
C VAL A 189 12.11 -0.11 -1.88
N VAL A 190 11.26 0.93 -1.79
CA VAL A 190 9.83 0.84 -2.11
C VAL A 190 9.62 0.54 -3.60
N LEU A 191 10.37 1.17 -4.50
CA LEU A 191 10.27 0.90 -5.94
C LEU A 191 10.67 -0.54 -6.27
N VAL A 192 11.76 -1.05 -5.68
CA VAL A 192 12.16 -2.46 -5.87
C VAL A 192 11.09 -3.40 -5.32
N ALA A 193 10.56 -3.13 -4.12
CA ALA A 193 9.49 -3.92 -3.53
C ALA A 193 8.22 -3.92 -4.40
N PHE A 194 7.82 -2.73 -4.87
CA PHE A 194 6.67 -2.56 -5.75
C PHE A 194 6.82 -3.36 -7.06
N LEU A 195 7.98 -3.27 -7.73
CA LEU A 195 8.24 -4.04 -8.96
C LEU A 195 8.16 -5.55 -8.72
N VAL A 196 8.69 -6.02 -7.58
CA VAL A 196 8.62 -7.44 -7.21
C VAL A 196 7.17 -7.87 -6.95
N LEU A 197 6.37 -7.05 -6.27
CA LEU A 197 4.96 -7.36 -6.00
C LEU A 197 4.13 -7.41 -7.29
N VAL A 198 4.30 -6.42 -8.17
CA VAL A 198 3.62 -6.38 -9.48
C VAL A 198 4.02 -7.58 -10.33
N ALA A 199 5.30 -7.95 -10.35
CA ALA A 199 5.76 -9.15 -11.06
C ALA A 199 5.14 -10.43 -10.46
N GLY A 200 5.09 -10.53 -9.13
CA GLY A 200 4.49 -11.66 -8.42
C GLY A 200 3.00 -11.83 -8.73
N GLU A 201 2.24 -10.73 -8.75
CA GLU A 201 0.83 -10.72 -9.12
C GLU A 201 0.61 -11.25 -10.53
N ARG A 202 1.38 -10.77 -11.52
CA ARG A 202 1.30 -11.22 -12.92
C ARG A 202 1.57 -12.72 -13.06
N VAL A 203 2.49 -13.27 -12.25
CA VAL A 203 2.78 -14.71 -12.24
C VAL A 203 1.61 -15.47 -11.61
N LEU A 204 1.09 -14.98 -10.49
CA LEU A 204 -0.04 -15.60 -9.80
C LEU A 204 -1.28 -15.66 -10.68
N GLU A 205 -1.63 -14.57 -11.35
CA GLU A 205 -2.76 -14.49 -12.27
C GLU A 205 -2.64 -15.56 -13.38
N ARG A 206 -1.45 -15.70 -13.99
CA ARG A 206 -1.20 -16.73 -15.00
C ARG A 206 -1.37 -18.14 -14.47
N VAL A 207 -0.91 -18.41 -13.25
CA VAL A 207 -1.03 -19.72 -12.60
C VAL A 207 -2.49 -20.03 -12.28
N LEU A 208 -3.24 -19.06 -11.74
CA LEU A 208 -4.66 -19.22 -11.42
C LEU A 208 -5.50 -19.46 -12.68
N VAL A 209 -5.26 -18.68 -13.75
CA VAL A 209 -5.93 -18.85 -15.05
C VAL A 209 -5.60 -20.22 -15.66
N ALA A 210 -4.34 -20.66 -15.60
CA ALA A 210 -3.94 -21.99 -16.07
C ALA A 210 -4.63 -23.11 -15.29
N ARG A 211 -4.76 -22.97 -13.96
CA ARG A 211 -5.44 -23.94 -13.09
C ARG A 211 -6.95 -23.97 -13.34
N SER A 212 -7.57 -22.81 -13.63
CA SER A 212 -8.98 -22.69 -14.01
C SER A 212 -9.26 -23.39 -15.34
N LYS A 213 -8.42 -23.18 -16.36
CA LYS A 213 -8.55 -23.88 -17.66
C LYS A 213 -8.29 -25.39 -17.57
N GLY A 214 -7.41 -25.83 -16.67
CA GLY A 214 -7.13 -27.25 -16.42
C GLY A 214 -8.24 -27.98 -15.67
N LYS A 215 -8.99 -27.28 -14.81
CA LYS A 215 -10.27 -27.72 -14.26
C LYS A 215 -11.38 -27.35 -15.25
N GLY A 216 -11.39 -27.98 -16.43
CA GLY A 216 -12.54 -27.93 -17.33
C GLY A 216 -13.82 -28.13 -16.51
N TRP A 217 -14.76 -27.19 -16.64
CA TRP A 217 -15.94 -27.08 -15.80
C TRP A 217 -16.64 -28.43 -15.61
N ALA A 218 -16.40 -29.06 -14.47
CA ALA A 218 -17.20 -30.14 -13.92
C ALA A 218 -18.40 -29.55 -13.15
N ILE A 219 -19.11 -28.64 -13.80
CA ILE A 219 -20.46 -28.17 -13.47
C ILE A 219 -21.15 -28.26 -14.84
N ARG A 220 -21.62 -29.42 -15.31
CA ARG A 220 -22.72 -30.22 -14.78
C ARG A 220 -23.86 -29.33 -14.30
N ASP A 221 -24.76 -29.08 -15.25
CA ASP A 221 -26.17 -28.83 -15.01
C ASP A 221 -26.65 -29.69 -13.84
N SER A 222 -27.06 -29.04 -12.75
CA SER A 222 -27.91 -29.63 -11.72
C SER A 222 -28.72 -28.53 -11.06
#